data_AF-A0A8S3WN03-F1
#
_entry.id   AF-A0A8S3WN03-F1
#
_cell.length_a   1.000
_cell.length_b   1.000
_cell.length_c   1.000
_cell.angle_alpha   90.00
_cell.angle_beta   90.00
_cell.angle_gamma   90.00
#
_symmetry.space_group_name_H-M   'P 1'
#
loop_
_entity.id
_entity.type
_entity.pdbx_description
1 polymer ?
#
loop_
_entity_poly.entity_id
_entity_poly.type
_entity_poly.pdbx_seq_one_letter_code
_entity_poly.pdbx_strand_id
1 'polypeptide(L)'
;MRKSIVQCIKHHKASGSPHNVAILGLHNDIINCVAHDFGEEYYCTKDKNDNGELKKIQNSTFIFRMNAIISNVAAKSRSLVEDVDTNTVECFNSVIAKFIGVKRTNYALKGGYQGRCSAAVVSFNCKSALSAIQKALNKSPKGRVKIIERRSARKRKLNLEHPVKTYGN
;
A
#
# COMPACT_ATOMS: atom_id res chain seq x y z
N MET A 1 -3.15 15.57 6.43
CA MET A 1 -3.88 14.30 6.21
C MET A 1 -3.82 13.30 7.37
N ARG A 2 -2.72 12.56 7.61
CA ARG A 2 -2.68 11.49 8.66
C ARG A 2 -3.13 11.97 10.04
N LYS A 3 -2.59 13.10 10.51
CA LYS A 3 -2.95 13.66 11.83
C LYS A 3 -4.44 13.98 11.91
N SER A 4 -5.02 14.52 10.83
CA SER A 4 -6.45 14.81 10.72
C SER A 4 -7.29 13.54 10.85
N ILE A 5 -6.96 12.49 10.10
CA ILE A 5 -7.68 11.21 10.15
C ILE A 5 -7.60 10.59 11.55
N VAL A 6 -6.42 10.63 12.20
CA VAL A 6 -6.25 10.12 13.57
C VAL A 6 -7.10 10.91 14.57
N GLN A 7 -7.22 12.23 14.40
CA GLN A 7 -8.11 13.05 15.23
C GLN A 7 -9.58 12.72 14.99
N CYS A 8 -10.02 12.55 13.75
CA CYS A 8 -11.39 12.13 13.42
C CYS A 8 -11.73 10.77 14.05
N ILE A 9 -10.83 9.79 13.97
CA ILE A 9 -11.03 8.47 14.59
C ILE A 9 -11.19 8.61 16.11
N LYS A 10 -10.33 9.40 16.76
CA LYS A 10 -10.43 9.65 18.21
C LYS A 10 -11.74 10.32 18.58
N HIS A 11 -12.19 11.29 17.78
CA HIS A 11 -13.44 12.00 17.98
C HIS A 11 -14.64 11.05 17.90
N HIS A 12 -14.77 10.26 16.83
CA HIS A 12 -15.88 9.32 16.64
C HIS A 12 -15.92 8.18 17.65
N LYS A 13 -14.76 7.84 18.25
CA LYS A 13 -14.70 6.90 19.38
C LYS A 13 -15.16 7.52 20.70
N ALA A 14 -14.87 8.80 20.90
CA ALA A 14 -15.21 9.51 22.13
C ALA A 14 -16.64 10.08 22.14
N SER A 15 -17.27 10.25 20.96
CA SER A 15 -18.56 10.94 20.82
C SER A 15 -19.77 10.16 21.33
N GLY A 16 -19.61 8.89 21.74
CA GLY A 16 -20.71 8.06 22.28
C GLY A 16 -21.87 7.81 21.30
N SER A 17 -21.67 8.16 20.02
CA SER A 17 -22.67 8.00 18.97
C SER A 17 -22.92 6.52 18.67
N PRO A 18 -24.13 6.16 18.19
CA PRO A 18 -24.42 4.80 17.75
C PRO A 18 -23.37 4.32 16.74
N HIS A 19 -22.97 3.04 16.85
CA HIS A 19 -21.83 2.48 16.11
C HIS A 19 -21.91 2.71 14.60
N ASN A 20 -23.09 2.53 14.01
CA ASN A 20 -23.34 2.79 12.58
C ASN A 20 -23.13 4.27 12.19
N VAL A 21 -23.53 5.20 13.05
CA VAL A 21 -23.39 6.65 12.83
C VAL A 21 -21.92 7.05 12.90
N ALA A 22 -21.17 6.50 13.87
CA ALA A 22 -19.72 6.73 13.99
C ALA A 22 -18.95 6.22 12.77
N ILE A 23 -19.33 5.04 12.24
CA ILE A 23 -18.71 4.47 11.03
C ILE A 23 -18.98 5.34 9.79
N LEU A 24 -20.24 5.74 9.57
CA LEU A 24 -20.64 6.58 8.44
C LEU A 24 -20.02 7.97 8.52
N GLY A 25 -19.99 8.57 9.70
CA GLY A 25 -19.33 9.85 9.95
C GLY A 25 -17.85 9.79 9.63
N LEU A 26 -17.15 8.78 10.18
CA LEU A 26 -15.73 8.58 9.90
C LEU A 26 -15.45 8.32 8.41
N HIS A 27 -16.31 7.56 7.73
CA HIS A 27 -16.18 7.32 6.30
C HIS A 27 -16.22 8.64 5.51
N ASN A 28 -17.19 9.49 5.81
CA ASN A 28 -17.34 10.79 5.13
C ASN A 28 -16.18 11.73 5.44
N ASP A 29 -15.70 11.75 6.69
CA ASP A 29 -14.53 12.54 7.08
C ASP A 29 -13.26 12.10 6.33
N ILE A 30 -13.08 10.80 6.14
CA ILE A 30 -11.93 10.27 5.38
C ILE A 30 -12.06 10.64 3.90
N ILE A 31 -13.25 10.53 3.30
CA ILE A 31 -13.47 10.94 1.90
C ILE A 31 -13.17 12.43 1.70
N ASN A 32 -13.60 13.27 2.65
CA ASN A 32 -13.43 14.72 2.58
C ASN A 32 -12.05 15.20 3.05
N CYS A 33 -11.14 14.30 3.45
CA CYS A 33 -9.86 14.70 4.04
C CYS A 33 -8.95 15.47 3.07
N VAL A 34 -9.07 15.23 1.76
CA VAL A 34 -8.33 15.98 0.73
C VAL A 34 -8.90 17.38 0.58
N ALA A 35 -10.22 17.49 0.43
CA ALA A 35 -10.90 18.78 0.40
C ALA A 35 -10.48 19.64 1.61
N HIS A 36 -10.51 19.06 2.82
CA HIS A 36 -10.10 19.72 4.04
C HIS A 36 -8.61 20.15 4.08
N ASP A 37 -7.69 19.31 3.59
CA ASP A 37 -6.25 19.64 3.55
C ASP A 37 -5.94 20.74 2.52
N PHE A 38 -6.70 20.80 1.42
CA PHE A 38 -6.56 21.82 0.37
C PHE A 38 -7.39 23.09 0.60
N GLY A 39 -8.10 23.18 1.73
CA GLY A 39 -8.76 24.42 2.17
C GLY A 39 -10.24 24.54 1.82
N GLU A 40 -10.89 23.47 1.36
CA GLU A 40 -12.35 23.45 1.24
C GLU A 40 -13.02 23.25 2.61
N GLU A 41 -14.12 23.97 2.81
CA GLU A 41 -14.81 24.14 4.09
C GLU A 41 -15.54 22.86 4.52
N TYR A 42 -14.84 21.98 5.24
CA TYR A 42 -15.45 20.86 5.95
C TYR A 42 -14.83 20.72 7.33
N TYR A 43 -15.61 20.95 8.39
CA TYR A 43 -15.25 20.85 9.82
C TYR A 43 -14.16 21.78 10.39
N CYS A 44 -13.54 22.65 9.60
CA CYS A 44 -12.53 23.58 10.12
C CYS A 44 -13.16 24.95 10.40
N THR A 45 -13.26 25.36 11.66
CA THR A 45 -13.68 26.72 12.10
C THR A 45 -12.64 27.82 11.83
N LYS A 46 -11.57 27.51 11.08
CA LYS A 46 -10.57 28.51 10.71
C LYS A 46 -10.88 28.99 9.30
N ASP A 47 -10.95 30.31 9.14
CA ASP A 47 -10.95 31.00 7.85
C ASP A 47 -9.72 30.56 7.06
N LYS A 48 -9.88 29.55 6.21
CA LYS A 48 -8.88 29.18 5.21
C LYS A 48 -9.32 29.87 3.93
N ASN A 49 -8.43 30.72 3.38
CA ASN A 49 -8.60 31.19 2.02
C ASN A 49 -8.67 29.96 1.11
N ASP A 50 -9.82 29.74 0.45
CA ASP A 50 -9.93 28.81 -0.68
C ASP A 50 -8.99 29.34 -1.77
N ASN A 51 -7.77 28.79 -1.80
CA ASN A 51 -6.77 29.16 -2.80
C ASN A 51 -7.10 28.56 -4.19
N GLY A 52 -8.21 27.81 -4.32
CA GLY A 52 -8.63 27.13 -5.54
C GLY A 52 -7.62 26.07 -6.02
N GLU A 53 -6.67 25.68 -5.17
CA GLU A 53 -5.60 24.76 -5.56
C GLU A 53 -6.15 23.37 -5.91
N LEU A 54 -7.15 22.89 -5.18
CA LEU A 54 -7.80 21.62 -5.49
C LEU A 54 -8.44 21.64 -6.89
N LYS A 55 -9.11 22.75 -7.25
CA LYS A 55 -9.71 22.95 -8.58
C LYS A 55 -8.66 22.92 -9.70
N LYS A 56 -7.46 23.45 -9.46
CA LYS A 56 -6.33 23.41 -10.42
C LYS A 56 -5.84 21.99 -10.71
N ILE A 57 -5.93 21.08 -9.72
CA ILE A 57 -5.45 19.70 -9.84
C ILE A 57 -6.58 18.66 -9.92
N GLN A 58 -7.84 19.09 -9.93
CA GLN A 58 -9.02 18.22 -9.84
C GLN A 58 -9.07 17.15 -10.93
N ASN A 59 -8.66 17.52 -12.15
CA ASN A 59 -8.60 16.62 -13.31
C ASN A 59 -7.23 15.94 -13.50
N SER A 60 -6.32 16.09 -12.54
CA SER A 60 -5.01 15.44 -12.61
C SER A 60 -5.11 13.95 -12.26
N THR A 61 -4.25 13.15 -12.90
CA THR A 61 -4.06 11.74 -12.53
C THR A 61 -3.61 11.57 -11.08
N PHE A 62 -3.00 12.59 -10.49
CA PHE A 62 -2.59 12.65 -9.10
C PHE A 62 -3.80 12.64 -8.15
N ILE A 63 -4.77 13.54 -8.34
CA ILE A 63 -6.01 13.58 -7.54
C ILE A 63 -6.83 12.31 -7.72
N PHE A 64 -6.96 11.80 -8.95
CA PHE A 64 -7.67 10.54 -9.19
C PHE A 64 -7.07 9.38 -8.37
N ARG A 65 -5.74 9.27 -8.36
CA ARG A 65 -5.01 8.25 -7.58
C ARG A 65 -5.14 8.46 -6.08
N MET A 66 -5.09 9.71 -5.62
CA MET A 66 -5.30 10.04 -4.21
C MET A 66 -6.71 9.64 -3.75
N ASN A 67 -7.74 10.00 -4.50
CA ASN A 67 -9.11 9.64 -4.20
C ASN A 67 -9.29 8.11 -4.14
N ALA A 68 -8.66 7.35 -5.04
CA ALA A 68 -8.70 5.89 -4.98
C ALA A 68 -8.09 5.30 -3.68
N ILE A 69 -7.02 5.91 -3.15
CA ILE A 69 -6.41 5.51 -1.86
C ILE A 69 -7.35 5.85 -0.72
N ILE A 70 -7.90 7.06 -0.73
CA ILE A 70 -8.79 7.59 0.30
C ILE A 70 -10.06 6.77 0.39
N SER A 71 -10.69 6.44 -0.73
CA SER A 71 -11.82 5.52 -0.79
C SER A 71 -11.48 4.14 -0.21
N ASN A 72 -10.24 3.65 -0.41
CA ASN A 72 -9.80 2.39 0.18
C ASN A 72 -9.68 2.45 1.72
N VAL A 73 -9.27 3.60 2.26
CA VAL A 73 -9.19 3.82 3.71
C VAL A 73 -10.60 4.04 4.28
N ALA A 74 -11.45 4.82 3.60
CA ALA A 74 -12.82 5.07 4.00
C ALA A 74 -13.65 3.77 4.07
N ALA A 75 -13.45 2.85 3.13
CA ALA A 75 -14.09 1.53 3.15
C ALA A 75 -13.75 0.70 4.41
N LYS A 76 -12.67 1.06 5.13
CA LYS A 76 -12.25 0.40 6.37
C LYS A 76 -12.69 1.13 7.64
N SER A 77 -13.56 2.13 7.53
CA SER A 77 -14.02 2.93 8.68
C SER A 77 -14.58 2.09 9.83
N ARG A 78 -15.27 0.98 9.52
CA ARG A 78 -15.71 0.01 10.53
C ARG A 78 -14.55 -0.52 11.37
N SER A 79 -13.54 -1.10 10.72
CA SER A 79 -12.35 -1.65 11.40
C SER A 79 -11.56 -0.57 12.13
N LEU A 80 -11.58 0.69 11.65
CA LEU A 80 -10.91 1.82 12.30
C LEU A 80 -11.61 2.26 13.60
N VAL A 81 -12.94 2.19 13.65
CA VAL A 81 -13.71 2.45 14.88
C VAL A 81 -13.53 1.30 15.88
N GLU A 82 -13.51 0.06 15.39
CA GLU A 82 -13.44 -1.15 16.21
C GLU A 82 -12.01 -1.53 16.68
N ASP A 83 -10.98 -0.75 16.31
CA ASP A 83 -9.57 -1.06 16.58
C ASP A 83 -9.14 -2.46 16.14
N VAL A 84 -9.78 -3.01 15.11
CA VAL A 84 -9.35 -4.27 14.53
C VAL A 84 -8.03 -4.03 13.82
N ASP A 85 -6.99 -4.57 14.42
CA ASP A 85 -5.57 -4.37 14.18
C ASP A 85 -5.17 -4.83 12.78
N THR A 86 -5.37 -3.91 11.85
CA THR A 86 -4.49 -3.77 10.70
C THR A 86 -3.95 -2.37 10.75
N ASN A 87 -2.63 -2.23 10.87
CA ASN A 87 -1.90 -0.96 10.95
C ASN A 87 -2.08 -0.12 9.67
N THR A 88 -3.28 0.41 9.49
CA THR A 88 -3.81 0.93 8.23
C THR A 88 -3.33 2.36 8.01
N VAL A 89 -2.98 3.05 9.09
CA VAL A 89 -2.33 4.35 9.07
C VAL A 89 -0.87 4.23 8.58
N GLU A 90 -0.14 3.19 8.99
CA GLU A 90 1.14 2.85 8.36
C GLU A 90 0.97 2.38 6.92
N CYS A 91 -0.12 1.70 6.61
CA CYS A 91 -0.47 1.34 5.24
C CYS A 91 -0.71 2.59 4.39
N PHE A 92 -1.46 3.58 4.88
CA PHE A 92 -1.74 4.85 4.19
C PHE A 92 -0.46 5.62 3.90
N ASN A 93 0.37 5.88 4.92
CA ASN A 93 1.67 6.54 4.73
C ASN A 93 2.59 5.71 3.82
N SER A 94 2.57 4.39 3.93
CA SER A 94 3.33 3.50 3.04
C SER A 94 2.80 3.49 1.61
N VAL A 95 1.51 3.72 1.39
CA VAL A 95 0.88 3.79 0.06
C VAL A 95 1.18 5.15 -0.56
N ILE A 96 1.00 6.26 0.15
CA ILE A 96 1.39 7.60 -0.30
C ILE A 96 2.89 7.63 -0.63
N ALA A 97 3.76 7.11 0.22
CA ALA A 97 5.19 7.05 -0.05
C ALA A 97 5.54 6.21 -1.29
N LYS A 98 4.75 5.16 -1.61
CA LYS A 98 4.90 4.41 -2.88
C LYS A 98 4.45 5.23 -4.09
N PHE A 99 3.42 6.06 -3.94
CA PHE A 99 2.90 6.91 -5.01
C PHE A 99 3.85 8.07 -5.36
N ILE A 100 4.49 8.67 -4.36
CA ILE A 100 5.50 9.74 -4.55
C ILE A 100 6.84 9.14 -5.04
N GLY A 101 6.95 7.80 -5.14
CA GLY A 101 8.16 7.11 -5.59
C GLY A 101 9.26 6.97 -4.53
N VAL A 102 9.00 7.45 -3.31
CA VAL A 102 9.94 7.38 -2.17
C VAL A 102 10.08 5.96 -1.63
N LYS A 103 9.06 5.10 -1.78
CA LYS A 103 9.06 3.69 -1.35
C LYS A 103 8.81 2.76 -2.54
N ARG A 104 9.58 1.67 -2.64
CA ARG A 104 9.53 0.75 -3.81
C ARG A 104 8.10 0.28 -4.12
N THR A 105 7.73 0.42 -5.39
CA THR A 105 6.38 0.67 -5.95
C THR A 105 5.34 -0.45 -5.85
N ASN A 106 5.62 -1.64 -5.29
CA ASN A 106 4.79 -2.83 -5.58
C ASN A 106 4.34 -3.71 -4.40
N TYR A 107 4.15 -3.15 -3.20
CA TYR A 107 3.73 -3.96 -2.03
C TYR A 107 2.19 -3.97 -1.78
N ALA A 108 1.40 -3.08 -2.42
CA ALA A 108 -0.03 -2.90 -2.08
C ALA A 108 -1.03 -3.44 -3.11
N LEU A 109 -0.60 -4.21 -4.11
CA LEU A 109 -1.54 -4.92 -5.00
C LEU A 109 -2.28 -5.99 -4.20
N LYS A 110 -3.61 -6.06 -4.35
CA LYS A 110 -4.44 -7.14 -3.81
C LYS A 110 -3.82 -8.48 -4.24
N GLY A 111 -3.47 -9.34 -3.27
CA GLY A 111 -2.78 -10.61 -3.52
C GLY A 111 -1.24 -10.54 -3.58
N GLY A 112 -0.61 -9.38 -3.38
CA GLY A 112 0.85 -9.23 -3.46
C GLY A 112 1.64 -9.97 -2.37
N TYR A 113 1.06 -10.18 -1.18
CA TYR A 113 1.64 -11.06 -0.17
C TYR A 113 1.59 -12.52 -0.61
N GLN A 114 0.39 -13.00 -0.97
CA GLN A 114 0.19 -14.36 -1.47
C GLN A 114 1.10 -14.67 -2.66
N GLY A 115 1.21 -13.75 -3.62
CA GLY A 115 2.09 -13.88 -4.78
C GLY A 115 3.58 -14.01 -4.41
N ARG A 116 4.04 -13.38 -3.32
CA ARG A 116 5.42 -13.52 -2.84
C ARG A 116 5.65 -14.83 -2.11
N CYS A 117 4.69 -15.28 -1.29
CA CYS A 117 4.74 -16.61 -0.69
C CYS A 117 4.80 -17.69 -1.78
N SER A 118 3.91 -17.63 -2.78
CA SER A 118 3.92 -18.56 -3.91
C SER A 118 5.22 -18.47 -4.72
N ALA A 119 5.73 -17.26 -4.99
CA ALA A 119 7.00 -17.10 -5.70
C ALA A 119 8.20 -17.65 -4.91
N ALA A 120 8.20 -17.52 -3.56
CA ALA A 120 9.23 -18.08 -2.70
C ALA A 120 9.21 -19.61 -2.74
N VAL A 121 8.02 -20.23 -2.64
CA VAL A 121 7.84 -21.69 -2.76
C VAL A 121 8.35 -22.19 -4.11
N VAL A 122 7.97 -21.52 -5.21
CA VAL A 122 8.46 -21.88 -6.55
C VAL A 122 9.97 -21.68 -6.65
N SER A 123 10.53 -20.60 -6.08
CA SER A 123 11.98 -20.36 -6.13
C SER A 123 12.79 -21.33 -5.28
N PHE A 124 12.23 -21.82 -4.20
CA PHE A 124 12.87 -22.81 -3.33
C PHE A 124 12.91 -24.18 -4.01
N ASN A 125 11.77 -24.61 -4.55
CA ASN A 125 11.64 -25.93 -5.19
C ASN A 125 12.22 -25.97 -6.61
N CYS A 126 12.10 -24.88 -7.37
CA CYS A 126 12.60 -24.81 -8.73
C CYS A 126 13.92 -24.04 -8.80
N LYS A 127 14.99 -24.73 -9.20
CA LYS A 127 16.29 -24.09 -9.44
C LYS A 127 16.22 -23.05 -10.58
N SER A 128 15.21 -23.09 -11.43
CA SER A 128 14.93 -22.15 -12.52
C SER A 128 13.48 -21.63 -12.43
N ALA A 129 13.20 -20.88 -11.37
CA ALA A 129 11.87 -20.41 -11.01
C ALA A 129 11.17 -19.58 -12.11
N LEU A 130 11.90 -18.67 -12.75
CA LEU A 130 11.35 -17.77 -13.75
C LEU A 130 11.02 -18.53 -15.04
N SER A 131 11.89 -19.46 -15.44
CA SER A 131 11.65 -20.35 -16.56
C SER A 131 10.48 -21.30 -16.30
N ALA A 132 10.35 -21.81 -15.07
CA ALA A 132 9.23 -22.66 -14.68
C ALA A 132 7.89 -21.91 -14.78
N ILE A 133 7.85 -20.67 -14.28
CA ILE A 133 6.67 -19.80 -14.39
C ILE A 133 6.35 -19.50 -15.85
N GLN A 134 7.35 -19.16 -16.68
CA GLN A 134 7.11 -18.87 -18.09
C GLN A 134 6.55 -20.09 -18.83
N LYS A 135 7.11 -21.29 -18.58
CA LYS A 135 6.59 -22.54 -19.15
C LYS A 135 5.15 -22.81 -18.72
N ALA A 136 4.82 -22.61 -17.43
CA ALA A 136 3.46 -22.74 -16.92
C ALA A 136 2.47 -21.75 -17.58
N LEU A 137 2.97 -20.61 -18.04
CA LEU A 137 2.21 -19.61 -18.80
C LEU A 137 2.24 -19.85 -20.32
N ASN A 138 2.63 -21.05 -20.78
CA ASN A 138 2.82 -21.40 -22.20
C ASN A 138 3.78 -20.45 -22.96
N LYS A 139 4.75 -19.87 -22.26
CA LYS A 139 5.80 -19.02 -22.83
C LYS A 139 7.16 -19.69 -22.71
N SER A 140 7.91 -19.72 -23.81
CA SER A 140 9.28 -20.24 -23.76
C SER A 140 10.23 -19.20 -23.13
N PRO A 141 11.13 -19.60 -22.20
CA PRO A 141 12.05 -18.67 -21.58
C PRO A 141 13.06 -18.07 -22.57
N LYS A 142 13.08 -16.74 -22.68
CA LYS A 142 13.91 -15.99 -23.64
C LYS A 142 14.68 -14.84 -22.98
N GLY A 143 15.79 -14.46 -23.61
CA GLY A 143 16.56 -13.25 -23.30
C GLY A 143 16.98 -13.13 -21.83
N ARG A 144 16.53 -12.04 -21.19
CA ARG A 144 16.91 -11.65 -19.81
C ARG A 144 16.64 -12.73 -18.76
N VAL A 145 15.59 -13.53 -18.91
CA VAL A 145 15.25 -14.58 -17.92
C VAL A 145 16.36 -15.62 -17.82
N LYS A 146 16.83 -16.13 -18.96
CA LYS A 146 17.97 -17.07 -18.99
C LYS A 146 19.24 -16.46 -18.42
N ILE A 147 19.49 -15.18 -18.66
CA ILE A 147 20.67 -14.48 -18.12
C ILE A 147 20.60 -14.43 -16.59
N ILE A 148 19.45 -14.04 -16.04
CA ILE A 148 19.22 -13.95 -14.59
C ILE A 148 19.38 -15.34 -13.95
N GLU A 149 18.75 -16.37 -14.51
CA GLU A 149 18.84 -17.71 -13.95
C GLU A 149 20.24 -18.32 -14.03
N ARG A 150 21.00 -18.04 -15.10
CA ARG A 150 22.41 -18.41 -15.20
C ARG A 150 23.26 -17.72 -14.12
N ARG A 151 23.02 -16.43 -13.86
CA ARG A 151 23.70 -15.70 -12.77
C ARG A 151 23.36 -16.30 -11.41
N SER A 152 22.09 -16.60 -11.16
CA SER A 152 21.65 -17.25 -9.91
C SER A 152 22.23 -18.66 -9.76
N ALA A 153 22.34 -19.43 -10.85
CA ALA A 153 23.00 -20.74 -10.84
C ALA A 153 24.50 -20.64 -10.51
N ARG A 154 25.21 -19.68 -11.11
CA ARG A 154 26.63 -19.41 -10.78
C ARG A 154 26.80 -19.03 -9.32
N LYS A 155 25.95 -18.15 -8.79
CA LYS A 155 25.98 -17.74 -7.38
C LYS A 155 25.74 -18.94 -6.43
N ARG A 156 24.82 -19.84 -6.77
CA ARG A 156 24.61 -21.07 -5.98
C ARG A 156 25.81 -22.00 -5.99
N LYS A 157 26.49 -22.16 -7.13
CA LYS A 157 27.73 -22.94 -7.21
C LYS A 157 28.82 -22.32 -6.33
N LEU A 158 29.03 -21.01 -6.45
CA LEU A 158 29.97 -20.27 -5.60
C LEU A 158 29.65 -20.41 -4.10
N ASN A 159 28.37 -20.34 -3.73
CA ASN A 159 27.97 -20.52 -2.33
C ASN A 159 28.15 -21.96 -1.80
N LEU A 160 28.16 -22.96 -2.70
CA LEU A 160 28.46 -24.35 -2.35
C LEU A 160 29.97 -24.57 -2.22
N GLU A 161 30.76 -23.95 -3.11
CA GLU A 161 32.23 -24.02 -3.13
C GLU A 161 32.85 -23.20 -1.99
N HIS A 162 32.22 -22.08 -1.62
CA HIS A 162 32.64 -21.16 -0.57
C HIS A 162 31.48 -20.88 0.38
N PRO A 163 31.13 -21.83 1.26
CA PRO A 163 30.06 -21.64 2.22
C PRO A 163 30.43 -20.48 3.16
N VAL A 164 29.49 -19.55 3.32
CA VAL A 164 29.62 -18.46 4.29
C VAL A 164 29.68 -19.09 5.68
N LYS A 165 30.74 -18.79 6.45
CA LYS A 165 30.84 -19.21 7.86
C LYS A 165 29.65 -18.62 8.62
N THR A 166 28.65 -19.44 8.91
CA THR A 166 27.62 -19.12 9.89
C THR A 166 28.25 -19.29 11.26
N TYR A 167 28.43 -18.20 12.00
CA TYR A 167 28.68 -18.29 13.44
C TYR A 167 27.39 -18.86 14.07
N GLY A 168 27.41 -20.14 14.47
CA GLY A 168 26.42 -20.73 15.38
C GLY A 168 26.94 -20.62 16.82
N ASN A 169 26.13 -20.55 17.88
CA ASN A 169 24.69 -20.78 18.06
C ASN A 169 24.03 -19.57 18.71
#